data_AF-A0A0D2RAY5-F1
#
_entry.id   AF-A0A0D2RAY5-F1
#
_cell.length_a   1.000
_cell.length_b   1.000
_cell.length_c   1.000
_cell.angle_alpha   90.00
_cell.angle_beta   90.00
_cell.angle_gamma   90.00
#
_symmetry.space_group_name_H-M   'P 1'
#
loop_
_entity.id
_entity.type
_entity.pdbx_description
1 polymer ?
#
loop_
_entity_poly.entity_id
_entity_poly.type
_entity_poly.pdbx_seq_one_letter_code
_entity_poly.pdbx_strand_id
1 'polypeptide(L)'
;MDDNIRDQRYYGASNMHREWNDLQALFAKNKQHDQLRDIEASHNAKLINSGELETGKGKNQVASLDSLMKMFNSVCVVLQYIIKSGNLTQMSKADGIYDLMTSIEFVFILHFMIEMLGITNDLCQIL
;
A
#
# COMPACT_ATOMS: atom_id res chain seq x y z
N MET A 1 4.01 -55.11 -32.74
CA MET A 1 3.78 -53.73 -32.25
C MET A 1 3.85 -53.84 -30.74
N ASP A 2 5.07 -53.86 -30.22
CA ASP A 2 5.36 -53.96 -28.79
C ASP A 2 6.22 -52.75 -28.39
N ASP A 3 6.11 -52.41 -27.11
CA ASP A 3 6.92 -51.47 -26.33
C ASP A 3 6.55 -49.98 -26.36
N ASN A 4 5.60 -49.57 -25.50
CA ASN A 4 5.70 -48.29 -24.77
C ASN A 4 4.73 -48.14 -23.56
N ILE A 5 4.66 -49.07 -22.61
CA ILE A 5 3.78 -48.89 -21.41
C ILE A 5 4.44 -49.38 -20.10
N ARG A 6 5.77 -49.27 -19.96
CA ARG A 6 6.46 -49.75 -18.73
C ARG A 6 7.17 -48.71 -17.87
N ASP A 7 7.03 -47.41 -18.14
CA ASP A 7 7.84 -46.43 -17.40
C ASP A 7 7.06 -45.25 -16.82
N GLN A 8 5.93 -45.49 -16.15
CA GLN A 8 5.22 -44.44 -15.39
C GLN A 8 5.02 -44.74 -13.90
N ARG A 9 5.45 -45.89 -13.38
CA ARG A 9 5.24 -46.27 -11.97
C ARG A 9 6.35 -45.88 -11.01
N TYR A 10 7.47 -45.34 -11.49
CA TYR A 10 8.60 -44.88 -10.67
C TYR A 10 8.64 -43.37 -10.40
N TYR A 11 7.63 -42.60 -10.81
CA TYR A 11 7.62 -41.14 -10.67
C TYR A 11 7.03 -40.62 -9.35
N GLY A 12 6.35 -41.46 -8.55
CA GLY A 12 5.69 -41.02 -7.31
C GLY A 12 6.66 -40.54 -6.23
N ALA A 13 7.74 -41.27 -5.97
CA ALA A 13 8.71 -40.94 -4.92
C ALA A 13 9.56 -39.70 -5.26
N SER A 14 10.00 -39.57 -6.51
CA SER A 14 10.74 -38.39 -6.99
C SER A 14 9.86 -37.14 -7.05
N ASN A 15 8.55 -37.29 -7.30
CA ASN A 15 7.62 -36.17 -7.25
C ASN A 15 7.43 -35.65 -5.82
N MET A 16 7.25 -36.54 -4.84
CA MET A 16 7.14 -36.15 -3.43
C MET A 16 8.43 -35.50 -2.90
N HIS A 17 9.60 -36.00 -3.29
CA HIS A 17 10.87 -35.41 -2.88
C HIS A 17 11.09 -34.01 -3.47
N ARG A 18 10.66 -33.79 -4.73
CA ARG A 18 10.70 -32.48 -5.37
C ARG A 18 9.76 -31.50 -4.66
N GLU A 19 8.50 -31.89 -4.44
CA GLU A 19 7.52 -31.07 -3.73
C GLU A 19 7.95 -30.73 -2.31
N TRP A 20 8.62 -31.65 -1.60
CA TRP A 20 9.18 -31.39 -0.28
C TRP A 20 10.30 -30.34 -0.30
N ASN A 21 11.21 -30.42 -1.28
CA ASN A 21 12.29 -29.45 -1.43
C ASN A 21 11.76 -28.05 -1.80
N ASP A 22 10.71 -27.99 -2.64
CA ASP A 22 10.04 -26.74 -3.00
C ASP A 22 9.35 -26.10 -1.78
N LEU A 23 8.68 -26.90 -0.95
CA LEU A 23 8.11 -26.44 0.32
C LEU A 23 9.19 -25.93 1.28
N GLN A 24 10.31 -26.66 1.42
CA GLN A 24 11.42 -26.25 2.26
C GLN A 24 12.05 -24.93 1.79
N ALA A 25 12.19 -24.73 0.48
CA ALA A 25 12.65 -23.47 -0.11
C ALA A 25 11.67 -22.32 0.14
N LEU A 26 10.36 -22.56 0.07
CA LEU A 26 9.33 -21.59 0.44
C LEU A 26 9.39 -21.20 1.92
N PHE A 27 9.57 -22.16 2.83
CA PHE A 27 9.74 -21.88 4.26
C PHE A 27 11.02 -21.10 4.55
N ALA A 28 12.14 -21.41 3.86
CA ALA A 28 13.39 -20.65 3.98
C ALA A 28 13.24 -19.21 3.46
N LYS A 29 12.53 -19.01 2.34
CA LYS A 29 12.23 -17.69 1.79
C LYS A 29 11.34 -16.86 2.72
N ASN A 30 10.33 -17.47 3.35
CA ASN A 30 9.51 -16.80 4.35
C ASN A 30 10.33 -16.40 5.58
N LYS A 31 11.24 -17.27 6.04
CA LYS A 31 12.16 -16.94 7.14
C LYS A 31 13.09 -15.77 6.81
N GLN A 32 13.61 -15.68 5.58
CA GLN A 32 14.39 -14.52 5.13
C GLN A 32 13.56 -13.23 5.11
N HIS A 33 12.28 -13.33 4.73
CA HIS A 33 11.36 -12.19 4.75
C HIS A 33 11.06 -11.73 6.18
N ASP A 34 10.89 -12.65 7.13
CA ASP A 34 10.76 -12.32 8.55
C ASP A 34 12.05 -11.67 9.09
N GLN A 35 13.23 -12.19 8.72
CA GLN A 35 14.51 -11.59 9.09
C GLN A 35 14.66 -10.16 8.53
N LEU A 36 14.27 -9.92 7.28
CA LEU A 36 14.27 -8.58 6.70
C LEU A 36 13.32 -7.65 7.45
N ARG A 37 12.10 -8.12 7.77
CA ARG A 37 11.13 -7.35 8.56
C ARG A 37 11.67 -7.02 9.95
N ASP A 38 12.37 -7.95 10.60
CA ASP A 38 12.96 -7.75 11.92
C ASP A 38 14.15 -6.78 11.87
N ILE A 39 14.98 -6.83 10.81
CA ILE A 39 16.07 -5.88 10.56
C ILE A 39 15.51 -4.48 10.34
N GLU A 40 14.50 -4.35 9.50
CA GLU A 40 13.83 -3.07 9.22
C GLU A 40 13.14 -2.53 10.47
N ALA A 41 12.44 -3.37 11.24
CA ALA A 41 11.81 -2.96 12.49
C ALA A 41 12.85 -2.50 13.53
N SER A 42 13.99 -3.19 13.65
CA SER A 42 15.08 -2.79 14.53
C SER A 42 15.75 -1.49 14.08
N HIS A 43 15.95 -1.31 12.78
CA HIS A 43 16.48 -0.08 12.20
C HIS A 43 15.53 1.10 12.44
N ASN A 44 14.24 0.91 12.18
CA ASN A 44 13.22 1.93 12.43
C ASN A 44 13.13 2.26 13.91
N ALA A 45 13.18 1.28 14.81
CA ALA A 45 13.23 1.52 16.26
C ALA A 45 14.45 2.35 16.67
N LYS A 46 15.61 2.16 16.03
CA LYS A 46 16.81 2.97 16.27
C LYS A 46 16.63 4.41 15.77
N LEU A 47 16.09 4.60 14.58
CA LEU A 47 15.80 5.93 14.01
C LEU A 47 14.76 6.70 14.85
N ILE A 48 13.78 5.99 15.42
CA ILE A 48 12.80 6.57 16.34
C ILE A 48 13.50 7.04 17.62
N ASN A 49 14.35 6.20 18.19
CA ASN A 49 15.07 6.51 19.43
C ASN A 49 16.14 7.60 19.25
N SER A 50 16.73 7.75 18.06
CA SER A 50 17.66 8.84 17.74
C SER A 50 16.92 10.17 17.46
N GLY A 51 15.58 10.15 17.37
CA GLY A 51 14.78 11.31 16.99
C GLY A 51 14.85 11.66 15.50
N GLU A 52 15.53 10.84 14.69
CA GLU A 52 15.61 11.00 13.23
C GLU A 52 14.31 10.61 12.53
N LEU A 53 13.47 9.80 13.18
CA LEU A 53 12.13 9.42 12.71
C LEU A 53 11.07 9.75 13.79
N GLU A 54 10.24 10.75 13.53
CA GLU A 54 9.15 11.11 14.44
C GLU A 54 7.92 10.21 14.21
N THR A 55 7.66 9.25 15.09
CA THR A 55 6.45 8.40 14.99
C THR A 55 5.34 8.86 15.91
N GLY A 56 4.57 9.83 15.44
CA GLY A 56 3.22 10.08 15.92
C GLY A 56 2.23 9.48 14.94
N LYS A 57 1.28 8.65 15.42
CA LYS A 57 0.13 8.22 14.60
C LYS A 57 -0.56 9.45 13.97
N GLY A 58 -0.56 10.59 14.67
CA GLY A 58 -0.98 11.91 14.16
C GLY A 58 -0.10 12.48 13.05
N LYS A 59 1.24 12.54 13.21
CA LYS A 59 2.16 13.07 12.18
C LYS A 59 2.01 12.35 10.83
N ASN A 60 1.89 11.01 10.85
CA ASN A 60 1.69 10.23 9.62
C ASN A 60 0.32 10.47 8.95
N GLN A 61 -0.72 10.74 9.74
CA GLN A 61 -2.05 11.10 9.22
C GLN A 61 -2.06 12.50 8.63
N VAL A 62 -1.48 13.49 9.33
CA VAL A 62 -1.34 14.87 8.84
C VAL A 62 -0.54 14.91 7.55
N ALA A 63 0.61 14.23 7.49
CA ALA A 63 1.45 14.17 6.30
C ALA A 63 0.74 13.53 5.10
N SER A 64 -0.07 12.50 5.34
CA SER A 64 -0.85 11.85 4.27
C SER A 64 -1.95 12.76 3.71
N LEU A 65 -2.67 13.48 4.58
CA LEU A 65 -3.72 14.42 4.15
C LEU A 65 -3.14 15.67 3.48
N ASP A 66 -2.02 16.18 3.97
CA ASP A 66 -1.31 17.31 3.34
C ASP A 66 -0.80 16.92 1.94
N SER A 67 -0.32 15.69 1.77
CA SER A 67 0.04 15.15 0.45
C SER A 67 -1.17 15.06 -0.48
N LEU A 68 -2.32 14.63 0.02
CA LEU A 68 -3.58 14.60 -0.74
C LEU A 68 -3.99 16.02 -1.18
N MET A 69 -3.88 17.02 -0.28
CA MET A 69 -4.19 18.41 -0.60
C MET A 69 -3.24 18.98 -1.67
N LYS A 70 -1.94 18.68 -1.59
CA LYS A 70 -0.95 19.05 -2.61
C LYS A 70 -1.24 18.43 -3.99
N MET A 71 -1.76 17.20 -4.01
CA MET A 71 -2.12 16.51 -5.26
C MET A 71 -3.50 16.89 -5.79
N PHE A 72 -4.31 17.66 -5.04
CA PHE A 72 -5.70 17.96 -5.38
C PHE A 72 -5.85 18.49 -6.81
N ASN A 73 -5.08 19.53 -7.15
CA ASN A 73 -5.10 20.12 -8.49
C ASN A 73 -4.71 19.12 -9.58
N SER A 74 -3.68 18.31 -9.34
CA SER A 74 -3.23 17.29 -10.29
C SER A 74 -4.31 16.23 -10.53
N VAL A 75 -5.01 15.79 -9.48
CA VAL A 75 -6.12 14.85 -9.60
C VAL A 75 -7.29 15.49 -10.37
N CYS A 76 -7.65 16.74 -10.07
CA CYS A 76 -8.67 17.49 -10.82
C CYS A 76 -8.34 17.60 -12.31
N VAL A 77 -7.07 17.85 -12.66
CA VAL A 77 -6.62 17.92 -14.07
C VAL A 77 -6.76 16.56 -14.75
N VAL A 78 -6.36 15.48 -14.09
CA VAL A 78 -6.49 14.11 -14.64
C VAL A 78 -7.95 13.73 -14.81
N LEU A 79 -8.82 14.03 -13.84
CA LEU A 79 -10.25 13.77 -13.94
C LEU A 79 -10.88 14.53 -15.11
N GLN A 80 -10.58 15.83 -15.25
CA GLN A 80 -11.05 16.62 -16.39
C GLN A 80 -10.54 16.08 -17.73
N TYR A 81 -9.31 15.59 -17.79
CA TYR A 81 -8.79 14.93 -18.99
C TYR A 81 -9.60 13.68 -19.32
N ILE A 82 -9.84 12.81 -18.34
CA ILE A 82 -10.65 11.59 -18.52
C ILE A 82 -12.09 11.92 -18.92
N ILE A 83 -12.68 12.98 -18.36
CA ILE A 83 -14.02 13.45 -18.74
C ILE A 83 -14.05 13.87 -20.22
N LYS A 84 -12.98 14.49 -20.73
CA LYS A 84 -12.91 14.95 -22.12
C LYS A 84 -12.57 13.86 -23.12
N SER A 85 -11.75 12.87 -22.75
CA SER A 85 -11.15 11.92 -23.70
C SER A 85 -11.43 10.44 -23.40
N GLY A 86 -12.10 10.12 -22.30
CA GLY A 86 -12.40 8.75 -21.88
C GLY A 86 -13.59 8.12 -22.62
N ASN A 87 -13.80 6.82 -22.40
CA ASN A 87 -15.04 6.16 -22.84
C ASN A 87 -16.22 6.54 -21.92
N LEU A 88 -17.46 6.28 -22.35
CA LEU A 88 -18.69 6.67 -21.63
C LEU A 88 -18.68 6.25 -20.15
N THR A 89 -18.21 5.05 -19.83
CA THR A 89 -18.16 4.53 -18.46
C THR A 89 -17.10 5.23 -17.61
N GLN A 90 -15.95 5.55 -18.19
CA GLN A 90 -14.88 6.28 -17.49
C GLN A 90 -15.26 7.74 -17.28
N MET A 91 -15.88 8.36 -18.29
CA MET A 91 -16.33 9.73 -18.25
C MET A 91 -17.34 9.96 -17.12
N SER A 92 -18.42 9.15 -17.04
CA SER A 92 -19.42 9.31 -15.99
C SER A 92 -18.87 9.09 -14.57
N LYS A 93 -17.93 8.14 -14.42
CA LYS A 93 -17.23 7.93 -13.15
C LYS A 93 -16.33 9.11 -12.78
N ALA A 94 -15.54 9.58 -13.73
CA ALA A 94 -14.63 10.69 -13.51
C ALA A 94 -15.38 11.99 -13.21
N ASP A 95 -16.52 12.21 -13.89
CA ASP A 95 -17.43 13.34 -13.67
C ASP A 95 -17.99 13.32 -12.25
N GLY A 96 -18.58 12.20 -11.82
CA GLY A 96 -19.08 12.07 -10.45
C GLY A 96 -18.00 12.19 -9.37
N ILE A 97 -16.78 11.70 -9.63
CA ILE A 97 -15.65 11.88 -8.71
C ILE A 97 -15.21 13.34 -8.67
N TYR A 98 -15.15 14.01 -9.82
CA TYR A 98 -14.78 15.42 -9.92
C TYR A 98 -15.77 16.31 -9.15
N ASP A 99 -17.07 16.08 -9.33
CA ASP A 99 -18.13 16.78 -8.61
C ASP A 99 -18.01 16.56 -7.09
N LEU A 100 -17.78 15.32 -6.66
CA LEU A 100 -17.57 15.02 -5.25
C LEU A 100 -16.33 15.74 -4.70
N MET A 101 -15.19 15.66 -5.38
CA MET A 101 -13.92 16.26 -4.94
C MET A 101 -13.97 17.79 -4.91
N THR A 102 -14.72 18.41 -5.82
CA THR A 102 -14.88 19.87 -5.88
C THR A 102 -16.07 20.38 -5.07
N SER A 103 -16.86 19.49 -4.48
CA SER A 103 -17.93 19.88 -3.57
C SER A 103 -17.39 20.65 -2.37
N ILE A 104 -18.16 21.64 -1.93
CA ILE A 104 -17.82 22.44 -0.76
C ILE A 104 -17.68 21.56 0.48
N GLU A 105 -18.55 20.55 0.63
CA GLU A 105 -18.53 19.63 1.76
C GLU A 105 -17.22 18.84 1.82
N PHE A 106 -16.75 18.28 0.71
CA PHE A 106 -15.50 17.54 0.68
C PHE A 106 -14.29 18.43 0.99
N VAL A 107 -14.20 19.60 0.34
CA VAL A 107 -13.10 20.55 0.56
C VAL A 107 -13.08 21.03 2.01
N PHE A 108 -14.25 21.31 2.59
CA PHE A 108 -14.39 21.70 3.98
C PHE A 108 -13.95 20.60 4.94
N ILE A 109 -14.44 19.38 4.75
CA ILE A 109 -14.06 18.22 5.59
C ILE A 109 -12.55 17.98 5.52
N LEU A 110 -11.95 18.03 4.32
CA LEU A 110 -10.52 17.82 4.15
C LEU A 110 -9.69 18.88 4.90
N HIS A 111 -10.03 20.16 4.78
CA HIS A 111 -9.35 21.24 5.52
C HIS A 111 -9.54 21.08 7.03
N PHE A 112 -10.77 20.79 7.47
CA PHE A 112 -11.08 20.59 8.88
C PHE A 112 -10.29 19.42 9.49
N MET A 113 -10.16 18.31 8.75
CA MET A 113 -9.37 17.16 9.19
C MET A 113 -7.89 17.52 9.36
N ILE A 114 -7.30 18.27 8.42
CA ILE A 114 -5.90 18.69 8.49
C ILE A 114 -5.67 19.59 9.71
N GLU A 115 -6.53 20.59 9.92
CA GLU A 115 -6.43 21.54 11.02
C GLU A 115 -6.60 20.85 12.39
N MET A 116 -7.64 20.03 12.55
CA MET A 116 -7.90 19.31 13.79
C MET A 116 -6.81 18.30 14.14
N LEU A 117 -6.28 17.58 13.14
CA LEU A 117 -5.16 16.66 13.36
C LEU A 117 -3.87 17.41 13.68
N GLY A 118 -3.64 18.57 13.06
CA GLY A 118 -2.53 19.46 13.40
C GLY A 118 -2.58 19.90 14.86
N ILE A 119 -3.71 20.46 15.30
CA ILE A 119 -3.92 20.88 16.70
C ILE A 119 -3.75 19.70 17.68
N THR A 120 -4.34 18.54 17.36
CA THR A 120 -4.22 17.35 18.21
C THR A 120 -2.77 16.90 18.32
N ASN A 121 -2.03 16.93 17.22
CA ASN A 121 -0.63 16.54 17.17
C ASN A 121 0.27 17.51 17.96
N ASP A 122 -0.01 18.81 17.90
CA ASP A 122 0.73 19.82 18.68
C ASP A 122 0.47 19.65 20.18
N LEU A 123 -0.80 19.46 20.57
CA LEU A 123 -1.16 19.20 21.96
C LEU A 123 -0.50 17.92 22.51
N CYS A 124 -0.47 16.84 21.73
CA CYS A 124 0.19 15.59 22.11
C CYS A 124 1.72 15.71 22.25
N GLN A 125 2.35 16.72 21.64
CA GLN A 125 3.80 16.95 21.79
C GLN A 125 4.13 17.83 22.99
N ILE A 126 3.17 18.61 23.48
CA ILE A 126 3.34 19.50 24.63
C ILE A 126 3.07 18.77 25.97
N LEU A 127 2.23 17.72 25.95
CA LEU A 127 1.88 16.87 27.09
C LEU A 127 2.89 15.74 27.32
#